data_AF-A3SLK9-F1
#
_entry.id   AF-A3SLK9-F1
#
_cell.length_a   1.000
_cell.length_b   1.000
_cell.length_c   1.000
_cell.angle_alpha   90.00
_cell.angle_beta   90.00
_cell.angle_gamma   90.00
#
_symmetry.space_group_name_H-M   'P 1'
#
loop_
_entity.id
_entity.type
_entity.pdbx_description
1 polymer ?
#
loop_
_entity_poly.entity_id
_entity_poly.type
_entity_poly.pdbx_seq_one_letter_code
_entity_poly.pdbx_strand_id
1 'polypeptide(L)'
;MLPAPYLCYQHTKGFAMFDRAEIMKSAWAIVHRFLGNGEPFRALMSRALKFAWGKARERVSVAQAVEHKMKANEALASRSVEDLQREIMGLENKDHWQQSDHTRMSALRAALQVAQSRETVSDNYTAKRDLIASSGGRFCAVTFIKADGSERTMQVQPAALRYHVKGDAASDAAKRATQTRKARHPHLLPVWDAKASAPRSVNLATITRIAVGGQVHRFTA
;
A
#
# COMPACT_ATOMS: atom_id res chain seq x y z
N MET A 1 -33.45 45.10 10.23
CA MET A 1 -33.32 44.66 11.63
C MET A 1 -33.57 43.15 11.68
N LEU A 2 -32.50 42.37 11.71
CA LEU A 2 -32.50 40.92 11.97
C LEU A 2 -31.27 40.67 12.87
N PRO A 3 -31.40 39.95 13.99
CA PRO A 3 -30.27 39.68 14.87
C PRO A 3 -29.39 38.56 14.33
N ALA A 4 -28.11 38.66 14.67
CA ALA A 4 -27.00 37.81 14.26
C ALA A 4 -27.17 36.32 14.62
N PRO A 5 -26.56 35.39 13.84
CA PRO A 5 -26.49 34.00 14.23
C PRO A 5 -25.47 33.77 15.35
N TYR A 6 -25.89 32.96 16.31
CA TYR A 6 -25.13 32.47 17.45
C TYR A 6 -23.81 31.82 17.03
N LEU A 7 -22.71 32.40 17.51
CA LEU A 7 -21.41 31.75 17.68
C LEU A 7 -21.55 30.66 18.76
N CYS A 8 -21.85 29.43 18.35
CA CYS A 8 -21.80 28.28 19.25
C CYS A 8 -20.41 27.63 19.21
N TYR A 9 -19.55 28.10 20.10
CA TYR A 9 -18.55 27.34 20.87
C TYR A 9 -18.04 26.03 20.24
N GLN A 10 -16.99 26.12 19.42
CA GLN A 10 -16.13 24.95 19.16
C GLN A 10 -15.21 24.72 20.37
N HIS A 11 -15.65 23.87 21.29
CA HIS A 11 -14.86 23.48 22.46
C HIS A 11 -14.81 21.96 22.63
N THR A 12 -14.11 21.23 21.76
CA THR A 12 -13.78 19.80 21.96
C THR A 12 -12.44 19.38 21.35
N LYS A 13 -11.37 20.18 21.52
CA LYS A 13 -10.00 19.65 21.39
C LYS A 13 -9.64 18.85 22.65
N GLY A 14 -9.96 17.55 22.65
CA GLY A 14 -9.55 16.62 23.72
C GLY A 14 -10.38 15.33 23.83
N PHE A 15 -11.60 15.28 23.28
CA PHE A 15 -12.50 14.12 23.43
C PHE A 15 -12.75 13.32 22.15
N ALA A 16 -12.17 13.72 21.02
CA ALA A 16 -12.33 13.00 19.75
C ALA A 16 -11.67 11.60 19.73
N MET A 17 -10.89 11.24 20.76
CA MET A 17 -10.14 9.98 20.82
C MET A 17 -10.90 8.83 21.51
N PHE A 18 -11.92 9.14 22.31
CA PHE A 18 -12.66 8.14 23.09
C PHE A 18 -14.16 8.27 22.82
N ASP A 19 -14.74 7.21 22.24
CA ASP A 19 -16.18 7.13 22.05
C ASP A 19 -16.88 6.96 23.41
N ARG A 20 -17.41 8.07 23.93
CA ARG A 20 -18.13 8.12 25.20
C ARG A 20 -19.38 7.22 25.20
N ALA A 21 -20.04 7.07 24.06
CA ALA A 21 -21.23 6.23 23.95
C ALA A 21 -20.85 4.76 24.12
N GLU A 22 -19.77 4.31 23.49
CA GLU A 22 -19.25 2.95 23.65
C GLU A 22 -18.77 2.65 25.07
N ILE A 23 -18.14 3.62 25.72
CA ILE A 23 -17.73 3.50 27.13
C ILE A 23 -18.95 3.34 28.03
N MET A 24 -20.00 4.15 27.82
CA MET A 24 -21.25 4.05 28.55
C MET A 24 -21.98 2.72 28.29
N LYS A 25 -22.05 2.26 27.03
CA LYS A 25 -22.63 0.95 26.69
C LYS A 25 -21.89 -0.19 27.38
N SER A 26 -20.55 -0.15 27.36
CA SER A 26 -19.70 -1.15 28.03
C SER A 26 -19.91 -1.15 29.54
N ALA A 27 -20.03 0.03 30.15
CA ALA A 27 -20.32 0.16 31.58
C ALA A 27 -21.72 -0.39 31.91
N TRP A 28 -22.74 -0.07 31.12
CA TRP A 28 -24.09 -0.61 31.30
C TRP A 28 -24.15 -2.13 31.17
N ALA A 29 -23.41 -2.72 30.23
CA ALA A 29 -23.32 -4.17 30.10
C ALA A 29 -22.77 -4.82 31.38
N ILE A 30 -21.80 -4.20 32.05
CA ILE A 30 -21.27 -4.66 33.34
C ILE A 30 -22.33 -4.49 34.44
N VAL A 31 -23.00 -3.33 34.51
CA VAL A 31 -24.05 -3.09 35.51
C VAL A 31 -25.18 -4.11 35.39
N HIS A 32 -25.67 -4.36 34.17
CA HIS A 32 -26.73 -5.35 33.95
C HIS A 32 -26.31 -6.77 34.34
N ARG A 33 -25.04 -7.12 34.12
CA ARG A 33 -24.52 -8.44 34.49
C ARG A 33 -24.45 -8.67 36.01
N PHE A 34 -24.27 -7.61 36.80
CA PHE A 34 -24.06 -7.70 38.25
C PHE A 34 -25.19 -7.07 39.07
N LEU A 35 -26.30 -6.72 38.43
CA LEU A 35 -27.47 -6.18 39.12
C LEU A 35 -28.06 -7.23 40.07
N GLY A 36 -28.33 -6.85 41.32
CA GLY A 36 -28.85 -7.76 42.34
C GLY A 36 -27.78 -8.45 43.20
N ASN A 37 -26.49 -8.19 42.97
CA ASN A 37 -25.37 -8.76 43.74
C ASN A 37 -25.16 -8.11 45.14
N GLY A 38 -26.20 -7.49 45.73
CA GLY A 38 -26.13 -6.82 47.05
C GLY A 38 -25.34 -5.50 47.11
N GLU A 39 -24.66 -5.09 46.03
CA GLU A 39 -23.95 -3.80 45.94
C GLU A 39 -24.91 -2.65 45.63
N PRO A 40 -24.77 -1.46 46.26
CA PRO A 40 -25.58 -0.30 45.91
C PRO A 40 -25.29 0.16 44.48
N PHE A 41 -26.35 0.49 43.73
CA PHE A 41 -26.28 0.84 42.30
C PHE A 41 -25.21 1.89 41.98
N ARG A 42 -25.05 2.93 42.81
CA ARG A 42 -24.04 3.98 42.61
C ARG A 42 -22.61 3.43 42.65
N ALA A 43 -22.31 2.50 43.55
CA ALA A 43 -21.00 1.87 43.64
C ALA A 43 -20.75 0.97 42.43
N LEU A 44 -21.75 0.16 42.06
CA LEU A 44 -21.68 -0.72 40.88
C LEU A 44 -21.45 0.07 39.59
N MET A 45 -22.20 1.15 39.38
CA MET A 45 -22.06 2.01 38.21
C MET A 45 -20.71 2.74 38.18
N SER A 46 -20.23 3.24 39.32
CA SER A 46 -18.90 3.87 39.39
C SER A 46 -17.78 2.88 39.04
N ARG A 47 -17.85 1.65 39.56
CA ARG A 47 -16.88 0.58 39.25
C ARG A 47 -16.92 0.18 37.78
N ALA A 48 -18.12 0.00 37.22
CA ALA A 48 -18.32 -0.32 35.81
C ALA A 48 -17.75 0.76 34.89
N LEU A 49 -17.99 2.04 35.19
CA LEU A 49 -17.43 3.17 34.43
C LEU A 49 -15.91 3.22 34.50
N LYS A 50 -15.32 3.04 35.69
CA LYS A 50 -13.85 3.00 35.85
C LYS A 50 -13.22 1.88 35.02
N PHE A 51 -13.84 0.69 35.01
CA PHE A 51 -13.38 -0.44 34.22
C PHE A 51 -13.50 -0.18 32.71
N ALA A 52 -14.66 0.27 32.25
CA ALA A 52 -14.90 0.59 30.84
C ALA A 52 -13.94 1.69 30.34
N TRP A 53 -13.71 2.72 31.16
CA TRP A 53 -12.71 3.77 30.87
C TRP A 53 -11.29 3.21 30.78
N GLY A 54 -10.88 2.37 31.74
CA GLY A 54 -9.57 1.72 31.72
C GLY A 54 -9.35 0.88 30.45
N LYS A 55 -10.35 0.09 30.06
CA LYS A 55 -10.32 -0.71 28.83
C LYS A 55 -10.29 0.15 27.56
N ALA A 56 -11.03 1.25 27.52
CA ALA A 56 -10.99 2.17 26.39
C ALA A 56 -9.60 2.80 26.23
N ARG A 57 -8.97 3.22 27.33
CA ARG A 57 -7.58 3.74 27.32
C ARG A 57 -6.58 2.69 26.85
N GLU A 58 -6.69 1.47 27.35
CA GLU A 58 -5.85 0.34 26.92
C GLU A 58 -5.97 0.11 25.41
N ARG A 59 -7.19 0.05 24.86
CA ARG A 59 -7.42 -0.13 23.42
C ARG A 59 -6.78 0.97 22.58
N VAL A 60 -6.93 2.22 22.98
CA VAL A 60 -6.32 3.35 22.25
C VAL A 60 -4.80 3.28 22.33
N SER A 61 -4.24 2.99 23.50
CA SER A 61 -2.78 2.83 23.66
C SER A 61 -2.23 1.71 22.78
N VAL A 62 -2.93 0.57 22.71
CA VAL A 62 -2.56 -0.56 21.86
C VAL A 62 -2.67 -0.16 20.38
N ALA A 63 -3.75 0.49 19.97
CA ALA A 63 -3.93 0.94 18.59
C ALA A 63 -2.82 1.91 18.15
N GLN A 64 -2.46 2.87 18.99
CA GLN A 64 -1.36 3.80 18.74
C GLN A 64 -0.01 3.08 18.65
N ALA A 65 0.25 2.12 19.54
CA ALA A 65 1.48 1.33 19.51
C ALA A 65 1.58 0.47 18.23
N VAL A 66 0.46 -0.13 17.81
CA VAL A 66 0.37 -0.89 16.55
C VAL A 66 0.61 0.03 15.36
N GLU A 67 -0.05 1.19 15.30
CA GLU A 67 0.13 2.15 14.21
C GLU A 67 1.59 2.64 14.12
N HIS A 68 2.21 2.96 15.25
CA HIS A 68 3.61 3.34 15.30
C HIS A 68 4.52 2.20 14.82
N LYS A 69 4.25 0.97 15.25
CA LYS A 69 5.01 -0.21 14.82
C LYS A 69 4.84 -0.47 13.32
N MET A 70 3.64 -0.32 12.78
CA MET A 70 3.37 -0.44 11.35
C MET A 70 4.15 0.61 10.56
N LYS A 71 4.09 1.88 10.97
CA LYS A 71 4.86 2.97 10.35
C LYS A 71 6.36 2.71 10.39
N ALA A 72 6.89 2.22 11.52
CA ALA A 72 8.30 1.85 11.64
C ALA A 72 8.68 0.68 10.71
N ASN A 73 7.82 -0.32 10.58
CA ASN A 73 8.03 -1.45 9.68
C ASN A 73 7.96 -1.03 8.21
N GLU A 74 7.01 -0.17 7.84
CA GLU A 74 6.91 0.41 6.50
C GLU A 74 8.15 1.23 6.14
N ALA A 75 8.63 2.05 7.09
CA ALA A 75 9.87 2.80 6.92
C ALA A 75 11.08 1.87 6.72
N LEU A 76 11.17 0.77 7.47
CA LEU A 76 12.22 -0.24 7.28
C LEU A 76 12.11 -0.95 5.93
N ALA A 77 10.92 -1.38 5.54
CA ALA A 77 10.67 -2.05 4.26
C ALA A 77 10.92 -1.13 3.05
N SER A 78 10.87 0.20 3.25
CA SER A 78 11.18 1.16 2.20
C SER A 78 12.69 1.25 1.87
N ARG A 79 13.59 0.83 2.78
CA ARG A 79 15.04 0.88 2.59
C ARG A 79 15.51 -0.03 1.44
N SER A 80 16.73 0.21 0.96
CA SER A 80 17.37 -0.65 -0.05
C SER A 80 17.78 -2.00 0.55
N VAL A 81 17.88 -3.02 -0.31
CA VAL A 81 18.38 -4.35 0.08
C VAL A 81 19.79 -4.27 0.65
N GLU A 82 20.67 -3.49 0.03
CA GLU A 82 22.05 -3.30 0.48
C GLU A 82 22.15 -2.70 1.89
N ASP A 83 21.34 -1.68 2.19
CA ASP A 83 21.35 -1.04 3.51
C ASP A 83 20.84 -1.98 4.61
N LEU A 84 19.84 -2.80 4.29
CA LEU A 84 19.30 -3.80 5.22
C LEU A 84 20.31 -4.92 5.46
N GLN A 85 20.97 -5.41 4.41
CA GLN A 85 22.05 -6.40 4.52
C GLN A 85 23.23 -5.88 5.34
N ARG A 86 23.65 -4.64 5.11
CA ARG A 86 24.74 -4.00 5.87
C ARG A 86 24.42 -3.95 7.37
N GLU A 87 23.19 -3.59 7.71
CA GLU A 87 22.76 -3.53 9.11
C GLU A 87 22.63 -4.92 9.74
N ILE A 88 22.13 -5.91 9.00
CA ILE A 88 22.10 -7.32 9.43
C ILE A 88 23.52 -7.82 9.73
N MET A 89 24.47 -7.63 8.81
CA MET A 89 25.87 -8.00 9.01
C MET A 89 26.45 -7.30 10.26
N GLY A 90 26.12 -6.03 10.49
CA GLY A 90 26.54 -5.30 11.68
C GLY A 90 26.03 -5.90 12.99
N LEU A 91 24.79 -6.42 13.01
CA LEU A 91 24.25 -7.12 14.18
C LEU A 91 24.82 -8.54 14.32
N GLU A 92 25.05 -9.24 13.21
CA GLU A 92 25.65 -10.59 13.22
C GLU A 92 27.08 -10.59 13.74
N ASN A 93 27.81 -9.49 13.56
CA ASN A 93 29.17 -9.30 14.06
C ASN A 93 29.24 -8.90 15.55
N LYS A 94 28.11 -8.81 16.27
CA LYS A 94 28.12 -8.54 17.72
C LYS A 94 28.42 -9.82 18.51
N ASP A 95 29.32 -9.72 19.48
CA ASP A 95 29.71 -10.84 20.37
C ASP A 95 28.57 -11.34 21.27
N HIS A 96 27.68 -10.43 21.68
CA HIS A 96 26.55 -10.73 22.57
C HIS A 96 25.28 -10.03 22.10
N TRP A 97 24.17 -10.77 22.09
CA TRP A 97 22.87 -10.27 21.67
C TRP A 97 21.95 -10.04 22.87
N GLN A 98 21.27 -8.90 22.86
CA GLN A 98 20.18 -8.60 23.79
C GLN A 98 18.82 -8.93 23.16
N GLN A 99 17.76 -8.95 23.98
CA GLN A 99 16.40 -9.16 23.49
C GLN A 99 15.96 -8.12 22.43
N SER A 100 16.46 -6.89 22.56
CA SER A 100 16.27 -5.81 21.57
C SER A 100 16.93 -6.15 20.24
N ASP A 101 18.12 -6.76 20.25
CA ASP A 101 18.84 -7.20 19.05
C ASP A 101 18.09 -8.32 18.33
N HIS A 102 17.57 -9.32 19.06
CA HIS A 102 16.73 -10.36 18.46
C HIS A 102 15.49 -9.79 17.76
N THR A 103 14.83 -8.85 18.42
CA THR A 103 13.63 -8.18 17.87
C THR A 103 13.99 -7.37 16.62
N ARG A 104 15.11 -6.64 16.67
CA ARG A 104 15.63 -5.86 15.53
C ARG A 104 16.02 -6.75 14.36
N MET A 105 16.72 -7.85 14.62
CA MET A 105 17.13 -8.83 13.60
C MET A 105 15.92 -9.44 12.90
N SER A 106 14.88 -9.83 13.66
CA SER A 106 13.62 -10.34 13.08
C SER A 106 12.96 -9.29 12.17
N ALA A 107 12.89 -8.03 12.60
CA ALA A 107 12.33 -6.94 11.81
C ALA A 107 13.14 -6.66 10.54
N LEU A 108 14.48 -6.66 10.62
CA LEU A 108 15.36 -6.44 9.47
C LEU A 108 15.24 -7.56 8.43
N ARG A 109 15.19 -8.82 8.87
CA ARG A 109 15.01 -9.97 7.95
C ARG A 109 13.65 -9.93 7.25
N ALA A 110 12.59 -9.60 7.98
CA ALA A 110 11.27 -9.41 7.37
C ALA A 110 11.27 -8.26 6.35
N ALA A 111 11.89 -7.12 6.68
CA ALA A 111 12.02 -6.00 5.77
C ALA A 111 12.86 -6.35 4.52
N LEU A 112 13.95 -7.11 4.69
CA LEU A 112 14.82 -7.56 3.61
C LEU A 112 14.04 -8.42 2.61
N GLN A 113 13.26 -9.38 3.09
CA GLN A 113 12.44 -10.24 2.23
C GLN A 113 11.44 -9.41 1.39
N VAL A 114 10.80 -8.40 2.01
CA VAL A 114 9.89 -7.48 1.30
C VAL A 114 10.65 -6.66 0.25
N ALA A 115 11.82 -6.12 0.60
CA ALA A 115 12.65 -5.33 -0.31
C ALA A 115 13.16 -6.16 -1.51
N GLN A 116 13.63 -7.38 -1.27
CA GLN A 116 14.04 -8.32 -2.32
C GLN A 116 12.88 -8.70 -3.25
N SER A 117 11.70 -8.94 -2.68
CA SER A 117 10.49 -9.24 -3.48
C SER A 117 10.14 -8.06 -4.38
N ARG A 118 10.24 -6.82 -3.88
CA ARG A 118 10.03 -5.60 -4.65
C ARG A 118 11.03 -5.45 -5.80
N GLU A 119 12.32 -5.68 -5.54
CA GLU A 119 13.37 -5.63 -6.57
C GLU A 119 13.14 -6.69 -7.65
N THR A 120 12.89 -7.94 -7.24
CA THR A 120 12.58 -9.05 -8.17
C THR A 120 11.39 -8.72 -9.07
N VAL A 121 10.32 -8.14 -8.50
CA VAL A 121 9.14 -7.70 -9.26
C VAL A 121 9.50 -6.58 -10.24
N SER A 122 10.31 -5.61 -9.80
CA SER A 122 10.81 -4.52 -10.65
C SER A 122 11.65 -5.05 -11.82
N ASP A 123 12.56 -5.98 -11.57
CA ASP A 123 13.42 -6.59 -12.59
C ASP A 123 12.58 -7.38 -13.60
N ASN A 124 11.58 -8.13 -13.13
CA ASN A 124 10.63 -8.82 -14.01
C ASN A 124 9.87 -7.83 -14.91
N TYR A 125 9.45 -6.67 -14.37
CA TYR A 125 8.81 -5.64 -15.19
C TYR A 125 9.76 -5.04 -16.23
N THR A 126 11.02 -4.80 -15.87
CA THR A 126 12.06 -4.33 -16.79
C THR A 126 12.28 -5.35 -17.90
N ALA A 127 12.47 -6.63 -17.56
CA ALA A 127 12.61 -7.71 -18.55
C ALA A 127 11.41 -7.79 -19.51
N LYS A 128 10.18 -7.67 -19.01
CA LYS A 128 8.97 -7.62 -19.85
C LYS A 128 8.98 -6.41 -20.80
N ARG A 129 9.43 -5.24 -20.35
CA ARG A 129 9.57 -4.05 -21.23
C ARG A 129 10.60 -4.29 -22.32
N ASP A 130 11.76 -4.80 -21.95
CA ASP A 130 12.87 -5.00 -22.87
C ASP A 130 12.51 -6.04 -23.93
N LEU A 131 11.82 -7.11 -23.55
CA LEU A 131 11.29 -8.09 -24.50
C LEU A 131 10.31 -7.47 -25.49
N ILE A 132 9.38 -6.63 -25.02
CA ILE A 132 8.44 -5.94 -25.91
C ILE A 132 9.21 -4.99 -26.83
N ALA A 133 10.11 -4.17 -26.27
CA ALA A 133 10.92 -3.20 -27.00
C ALA A 133 11.84 -3.86 -28.04
N SER A 134 12.34 -5.07 -27.78
CA SER A 134 13.22 -5.82 -28.69
C SER A 134 12.58 -6.09 -30.06
N SER A 135 11.24 -6.11 -30.15
CA SER A 135 10.54 -6.22 -31.43
C SER A 135 10.72 -5.01 -32.36
N GLY A 136 11.04 -3.83 -31.80
CA GLY A 136 11.30 -2.62 -32.57
C GLY A 136 10.14 -2.24 -33.49
N GLY A 137 10.41 -2.24 -34.80
CA GLY A 137 9.41 -1.97 -35.84
C GLY A 137 8.50 -3.16 -36.19
N ARG A 138 8.79 -4.36 -35.71
CA ARG A 138 8.01 -5.59 -35.96
C ARG A 138 6.87 -5.73 -34.95
N PHE A 139 5.93 -6.62 -35.26
CA PHE A 139 4.84 -6.93 -34.34
C PHE A 139 5.28 -7.89 -33.23
N CYS A 140 4.75 -7.67 -32.03
CA CYS A 140 4.83 -8.55 -30.87
C CYS A 140 3.41 -8.86 -30.38
N ALA A 141 3.13 -10.09 -29.97
CA ALA A 141 1.86 -10.44 -29.34
C ALA A 141 2.01 -10.50 -27.81
N VAL A 142 1.24 -9.69 -27.10
CA VAL A 142 1.26 -9.61 -25.63
C VAL A 142 -0.07 -10.11 -25.09
N THR A 143 -0.04 -11.18 -24.29
CA THR A 143 -1.21 -11.73 -23.60
C THR A 143 -1.19 -11.33 -22.13
N PHE A 144 -2.31 -10.84 -21.63
CA PHE A 144 -2.46 -10.39 -20.25
C PHE A 144 -3.86 -10.67 -19.72
N ILE A 145 -3.97 -10.73 -18.39
CA ILE A 145 -5.23 -10.87 -17.66
C ILE A 145 -5.86 -9.48 -17.48
N LYS A 146 -7.14 -9.36 -17.86
CA LYS A 146 -7.96 -8.16 -17.66
C LYS A 146 -8.49 -8.08 -16.22
N ALA A 147 -9.05 -6.94 -15.85
CA ALA A 147 -9.64 -6.74 -14.52
C ALA A 147 -10.83 -7.69 -14.22
N ASP A 148 -11.50 -8.20 -15.26
CA ASP A 148 -12.58 -9.19 -15.14
C ASP A 148 -12.06 -10.65 -15.08
N GLY A 149 -10.74 -10.85 -15.02
CA GLY A 149 -10.11 -12.17 -15.00
C GLY A 149 -9.96 -12.84 -16.37
N SER A 150 -10.51 -12.26 -17.43
CA SER A 150 -10.38 -12.82 -18.78
C SER A 150 -9.01 -12.56 -19.40
N GLU A 151 -8.51 -13.51 -20.20
CA GLU A 151 -7.28 -13.31 -20.98
C GLU A 151 -7.54 -12.52 -22.26
N ARG A 152 -6.62 -11.62 -22.59
CA ARG A 152 -6.63 -10.89 -23.87
C ARG A 152 -5.24 -10.88 -24.48
N THR A 153 -5.17 -11.16 -25.77
CA THR A 153 -3.96 -10.97 -26.57
C THR A 153 -4.06 -9.68 -27.39
N MET A 154 -3.01 -8.86 -27.34
CA MET A 154 -2.88 -7.60 -28.08
C MET A 154 -1.69 -7.70 -29.04
N GLN A 155 -1.87 -7.22 -30.27
CA GLN A 155 -0.80 -7.11 -31.25
C GLN A 155 -0.17 -5.73 -31.14
N VAL A 156 1.05 -5.67 -30.61
CA VAL A 156 1.78 -4.46 -30.28
C VAL A 156 2.86 -4.18 -31.32
N GLN A 157 3.04 -2.91 -31.68
CA GLN A 157 4.18 -2.43 -32.47
C GLN A 157 4.91 -1.30 -31.71
N PRO A 158 5.95 -1.59 -30.92
CA PRO A 158 6.52 -0.61 -29.99
C PRO A 158 7.06 0.65 -30.68
N ALA A 159 7.77 0.50 -31.82
CA ALA A 159 8.35 1.64 -32.51
C ALA A 159 7.31 2.54 -33.19
N ALA A 160 6.07 2.08 -33.39
CA ALA A 160 5.02 2.89 -34.01
C ALA A 160 4.53 4.00 -33.07
N LEU A 161 4.51 3.75 -31.75
CA LEU A 161 3.92 4.67 -30.78
C LEU A 161 4.48 6.09 -30.88
N ARG A 162 5.81 6.24 -31.08
CA ARG A 162 6.48 7.55 -31.16
C ARG A 162 5.96 8.43 -32.30
N TYR A 163 5.45 7.84 -33.38
CA TYR A 163 4.90 8.58 -34.52
C TYR A 163 3.45 9.04 -34.30
N HIS A 164 2.79 8.50 -33.28
CA HIS A 164 1.40 8.79 -32.95
C HIS A 164 1.22 9.58 -31.65
N VAL A 165 2.32 10.00 -31.02
CA VAL A 165 2.31 10.86 -29.83
C VAL A 165 3.11 12.13 -30.08
N LYS A 166 2.65 13.25 -29.52
CA LYS A 166 3.30 14.56 -29.70
C LYS A 166 4.68 14.67 -29.02
N GLY A 167 4.98 13.81 -28.04
CA GLY A 167 6.26 13.82 -27.34
C GLY A 167 6.61 15.21 -26.79
N ASP A 168 7.78 15.73 -27.17
CA ASP A 168 8.28 17.02 -26.72
C ASP A 168 7.51 18.22 -27.28
N ALA A 169 6.78 18.05 -28.39
CA ALA A 169 5.88 19.07 -28.93
C ALA A 169 4.53 19.15 -28.18
N ALA A 170 4.32 18.34 -27.14
CA ALA A 170 3.15 18.42 -26.28
C ALA A 170 3.17 19.66 -25.38
N SER A 171 1.99 20.14 -24.98
CA SER A 171 1.87 21.23 -23.99
C SER A 171 2.45 20.82 -22.62
N ASP A 172 2.87 21.81 -21.83
CA ASP A 172 3.44 21.55 -20.49
C ASP A 172 2.44 20.86 -19.55
N ALA A 173 1.15 21.15 -19.72
CA ALA A 173 0.09 20.43 -19.00
C ALA A 173 0.07 18.93 -19.36
N ALA A 174 0.19 18.60 -20.66
CA ALA A 174 0.21 17.22 -21.12
C ALA A 174 1.49 16.46 -20.72
N LYS A 175 2.65 17.14 -20.72
CA LYS A 175 3.91 16.58 -20.20
C LYS A 175 3.79 16.24 -18.72
N ARG A 176 3.27 17.17 -17.90
CA ARG A 176 3.02 16.95 -16.46
C ARG A 176 2.04 15.80 -16.19
N ALA A 177 0.98 15.70 -16.97
CA ALA A 177 0.02 14.60 -16.85
C ALA A 177 0.67 13.24 -17.14
N THR A 178 1.53 13.17 -18.16
CA THR A 178 2.26 11.95 -18.54
C THR A 178 3.25 11.55 -17.45
N GLN A 179 4.02 12.50 -16.93
CA GLN A 179 4.95 12.27 -15.81
C GLN A 179 4.21 11.78 -14.55
N THR A 180 3.09 12.42 -14.21
CA THR A 180 2.25 12.03 -13.07
C THR A 180 1.71 10.61 -13.24
N ARG A 181 1.27 10.24 -14.45
CA ARG A 181 0.80 8.88 -14.74
C ARG A 181 1.92 7.86 -14.62
N LYS A 182 3.12 8.18 -15.13
CA LYS A 182 4.30 7.31 -15.01
C LYS A 182 4.71 7.09 -13.55
N ALA A 183 4.64 8.15 -12.72
CA ALA A 183 4.94 8.07 -11.30
C ALA A 183 3.89 7.26 -10.51
N ARG A 184 2.60 7.45 -10.80
CA ARG A 184 1.51 6.75 -10.10
C ARG A 184 1.32 5.29 -10.54
N HIS A 185 1.61 5.00 -11.80
CA HIS A 185 1.41 3.68 -12.40
C HIS A 185 2.68 3.21 -13.12
N PRO A 186 3.76 2.92 -12.35
CA PRO A 186 5.04 2.56 -12.94
C PRO A 186 4.92 1.32 -13.82
N HIS A 187 4.07 0.35 -13.48
CA HIS A 187 3.87 -0.90 -14.23
C HIS A 187 3.05 -0.77 -15.53
N LEU A 188 2.46 0.40 -15.83
CA LEU A 188 1.77 0.59 -17.11
C LEU A 188 2.77 0.92 -18.21
N LEU A 189 2.71 0.14 -19.29
CA LEU A 189 3.50 0.37 -20.50
C LEU A 189 2.58 0.92 -21.61
N PRO A 190 2.79 2.17 -22.06
CA PRO A 190 2.10 2.67 -23.25
C PRO A 190 2.62 1.94 -24.49
N VAL A 191 1.70 1.52 -25.35
CA VAL A 191 2.00 0.73 -26.56
C VAL A 191 1.10 1.17 -27.71
N TRP A 192 1.53 0.95 -28.95
CA TRP A 192 0.66 1.02 -30.11
C TRP A 192 0.01 -0.34 -30.36
N ASP A 193 -1.32 -0.40 -30.31
CA ASP A 193 -2.10 -1.58 -30.68
C ASP A 193 -2.33 -1.56 -32.19
N ALA A 194 -1.64 -2.43 -32.92
CA ALA A 194 -1.70 -2.49 -34.37
C ALA A 194 -3.08 -2.89 -34.89
N LYS A 195 -3.82 -3.73 -34.14
CA LYS A 195 -5.16 -4.17 -34.55
C LYS A 195 -6.21 -3.07 -34.36
N ALA A 196 -6.09 -2.31 -33.27
CA ALA A 196 -6.98 -1.19 -33.00
C ALA A 196 -6.54 0.12 -33.67
N SER A 197 -5.33 0.17 -34.26
CA SER A 197 -4.70 1.36 -34.82
C SER A 197 -4.74 2.56 -33.85
N ALA A 198 -4.40 2.31 -32.58
CA ALA A 198 -4.54 3.31 -31.52
C ALA A 198 -3.51 3.12 -30.38
N PRO A 199 -3.13 4.21 -29.68
CA PRO A 199 -2.31 4.11 -28.47
C PRO A 199 -3.15 3.49 -27.33
N ARG A 200 -2.59 2.48 -26.68
CA ARG A 200 -3.18 1.80 -25.51
C ARG A 200 -2.13 1.64 -24.40
N SER A 201 -2.53 1.10 -23.26
CA SER A 201 -1.61 0.72 -22.19
C SER A 201 -1.78 -0.74 -21.85
N VAL A 202 -0.67 -1.42 -21.56
CA VAL A 202 -0.64 -2.78 -21.03
C VAL A 202 -0.11 -2.72 -19.60
N ASN A 203 -0.74 -3.46 -18.69
CA ASN A 203 -0.23 -3.64 -17.34
C ASN A 203 0.80 -4.76 -17.32
N LEU A 204 2.07 -4.45 -17.05
CA LEU A 204 3.15 -5.44 -17.01
C LEU A 204 2.98 -6.48 -15.92
N ALA A 205 2.27 -6.14 -14.84
CA ALA A 205 1.98 -7.06 -13.75
C ALA A 205 1.12 -8.24 -14.22
N THR A 206 0.17 -8.00 -15.13
CA THR A 206 -0.81 -9.02 -15.55
C THR A 206 -0.45 -9.75 -16.84
N ILE A 207 0.74 -9.49 -17.41
CA ILE A 207 1.22 -10.19 -18.59
C ILE A 207 1.58 -11.64 -18.22
N THR A 208 0.95 -12.58 -18.92
CA THR A 208 1.20 -14.03 -18.82
C THR A 208 2.05 -14.55 -19.98
N ARG A 209 2.04 -13.87 -21.13
CA ARG A 209 2.79 -14.31 -22.32
C ARG A 209 3.23 -13.14 -23.21
N ILE A 210 4.47 -13.21 -23.71
CA ILE A 210 5.01 -12.31 -24.74
C ILE A 210 5.55 -13.18 -25.87
N ALA A 211 5.07 -12.98 -27.09
CA ALA A 211 5.61 -13.61 -28.29
C ALA A 211 6.29 -12.56 -29.17
N VAL A 212 7.60 -12.70 -29.38
CA VAL A 212 8.45 -11.77 -30.11
C VAL A 212 9.54 -12.54 -30.86
N GLY A 213 9.84 -12.15 -32.10
CA GLY A 213 10.94 -12.75 -32.87
C GLY A 213 10.81 -14.26 -33.12
N GLY A 214 9.60 -14.81 -33.09
CA GLY A 214 9.37 -16.27 -33.19
C GLY A 214 9.53 -17.05 -31.88
N GLN A 215 9.96 -16.39 -30.80
CA GLN A 215 10.06 -16.98 -29.46
C GLN A 215 8.85 -16.61 -28.60
N VAL A 216 8.53 -17.48 -27.63
CA VAL A 216 7.42 -17.31 -26.70
C VAL A 216 7.96 -17.34 -25.27
N HIS A 217 7.78 -16.24 -24.56
CA HIS A 217 8.12 -16.08 -23.14
C HIS A 217 6.84 -16.14 -22.32
N ARG A 218 6.82 -17.00 -21.29
CA ARG A 218 5.69 -17.17 -20.37
C ARG A 218 6.06 -16.67 -18.99
N PHE A 219 5.08 -16.08 -18.30
CA PHE A 219 5.24 -15.47 -16.99
C PHE A 219 4.08 -15.89 -16.10
N THR A 220 4.36 -16.01 -14.81
CA THR A 220 3.32 -16.07 -13.77
C THR A 220 2.79 -14.64 -13.55
N ALA A 221 1.47 -14.49 -13.59
CA ALA A 221 0.79 -13.22 -13.28
C ALA A 221 0.58 -13.07 -11.77
#